data_AF-A0A1Q7QXJ4-F1
#
_entry.id   AF-A0A1Q7QXJ4-F1
#
_cell.length_a   1.000
_cell.length_b   1.000
_cell.length_c   1.000
_cell.angle_alpha   90.00
_cell.angle_beta   90.00
_cell.angle_gamma   90.00
#
_symmetry.space_group_name_H-M   'P 1'
#
loop_
_entity.id
_entity.type
_entity.pdbx_description
1 polymer ?
#
loop_
_entity_poly.entity_id
_entity_poly.type
_entity_poly.pdbx_seq_one_letter_code
_entity_poly.pdbx_strand_id
1 'polypeptide(L)'
;METETVHRQASAQVTHKNKMNELSGRDWIKFTKSWFVHRPEPRGDQKIRHPASFPESLVREFVSFFTKKGEIVVDPFVGTGSTIVAALETGRSGIGFEIVIKYANISKERVQDALARRMAHKEATESKSSWARIITADSARLSKIWREKGFPLADYCITSPPYWNQLRKSHMRQKGRAEKGLDTAYSDNPNEIGNIEDYHDFLGALKRTFDEVYKVMKPKGYLTIITNNVFSDGRMYPLAFDTVSTLSREPFAWTPKDEKVWCQDDKKLLPLGVFNAWVGNRHHQYCLIFRKEG
;
A
#
# COMPACT_ATOMS: atom_id res chain seq x y z
N MET A 1 -24.57 -66.44 -1.92
CA MET A 1 -25.00 -65.09 -2.36
C MET A 1 -25.01 -64.21 -1.13
N GLU A 2 -23.83 -63.99 -0.56
CA GLU A 2 -22.87 -62.92 -0.89
C GLU A 2 -23.28 -61.57 -0.29
N THR A 3 -22.63 -61.31 0.84
CA THR A 3 -22.51 -60.04 1.56
C THR A 3 -21.59 -59.10 0.79
N GLU A 4 -22.12 -58.03 0.21
CA GLU A 4 -21.32 -56.90 -0.26
C GLU A 4 -21.28 -55.78 0.79
N THR A 5 -20.33 -55.92 1.71
CA THR A 5 -19.88 -54.83 2.58
C THR A 5 -18.96 -53.94 1.76
N VAL A 6 -19.52 -52.90 1.14
CA VAL A 6 -18.73 -51.89 0.41
C VAL A 6 -17.91 -51.09 1.42
N HIS A 7 -16.63 -51.43 1.55
CA HIS A 7 -15.63 -50.62 2.22
C HIS A 7 -15.48 -49.29 1.49
N ARG A 8 -16.10 -48.23 2.04
CA ARG A 8 -15.81 -46.85 1.67
C ARG A 8 -14.42 -46.49 2.23
N GLN A 9 -13.38 -46.74 1.45
CA GLN A 9 -12.05 -46.19 1.73
C GLN A 9 -12.16 -44.66 1.76
N ALA A 10 -12.02 -44.09 2.95
CA ALA A 10 -11.84 -42.66 3.11
C ALA A 10 -10.53 -42.27 2.42
N SER A 11 -10.62 -41.71 1.22
CA SER A 11 -9.49 -41.04 0.60
C SER A 11 -9.02 -39.93 1.54
N ALA A 12 -7.83 -40.06 2.11
CA ALA A 12 -7.21 -39.00 2.90
C ALA A 12 -7.14 -37.74 2.03
N GLN A 13 -7.97 -36.76 2.34
CA GLN A 13 -7.94 -35.45 1.68
C GLN A 13 -6.55 -34.85 1.93
N VAL A 14 -5.72 -34.81 0.89
CA VAL A 14 -4.46 -34.08 0.92
C VAL A 14 -4.81 -32.62 1.17
N THR A 15 -4.61 -32.15 2.40
CA THR A 15 -4.82 -30.76 2.76
C THR A 15 -3.66 -29.95 2.19
N HIS A 16 -3.84 -29.40 1.00
CA HIS A 16 -2.88 -28.46 0.44
C HIS A 16 -2.79 -27.22 1.33
N LYS A 17 -1.77 -27.15 2.18
CA LYS A 17 -1.50 -25.97 3.01
C LYS A 17 -1.01 -24.82 2.12
N ASN A 18 -1.76 -23.72 2.11
CA ASN A 18 -1.40 -22.55 1.33
C ASN A 18 -0.02 -22.01 1.77
N LYS A 19 0.90 -21.90 0.81
CA LYS A 19 2.28 -21.46 1.08
C LYS A 19 2.37 -19.94 1.23
N MET A 20 1.43 -19.18 0.65
CA MET A 20 1.48 -17.72 0.55
C MET A 20 0.74 -17.01 1.68
N ASN A 21 -0.42 -17.54 2.10
CA ASN A 21 -1.24 -16.92 3.14
C ASN A 21 -2.06 -17.94 3.93
N GLU A 22 -2.93 -17.44 4.80
CA GLU A 22 -3.80 -18.20 5.70
C GLU A 22 -5.29 -18.12 5.28
N LEU A 23 -5.57 -17.68 4.06
CA LEU A 23 -6.94 -17.48 3.57
C LEU A 23 -7.58 -18.79 3.13
N SER A 24 -8.92 -18.83 3.19
CA SER A 24 -9.71 -19.90 2.58
C SER A 24 -9.61 -19.85 1.04
N GLY A 25 -9.84 -20.96 0.36
CA GLY A 25 -9.90 -20.98 -1.11
C GLY A 25 -10.98 -20.04 -1.67
N ARG A 26 -12.09 -19.85 -0.95
CA ARG A 26 -13.14 -18.90 -1.31
C ARG A 26 -12.64 -17.46 -1.28
N ASP A 27 -11.94 -17.07 -0.21
CA ASP A 27 -11.44 -15.70 -0.06
C ASP A 27 -10.29 -15.43 -1.02
N TRP A 28 -9.47 -16.44 -1.32
CA TRP A 28 -8.48 -16.39 -2.37
C TRP A 28 -9.12 -16.04 -3.73
N ILE A 29 -10.12 -16.80 -4.17
CA ILE A 29 -10.79 -16.59 -5.46
C ILE A 29 -11.46 -15.21 -5.54
N LYS A 30 -12.05 -14.74 -4.43
CA LYS A 30 -12.62 -13.39 -4.37
C LYS A 30 -11.54 -12.32 -4.56
N PHE A 31 -10.41 -12.47 -3.87
CA PHE A 31 -9.31 -11.53 -3.99
C PHE A 31 -8.71 -11.50 -5.39
N THR A 32 -8.73 -12.59 -6.16
CA THR A 32 -8.15 -12.61 -7.52
C THR A 32 -8.96 -11.87 -8.59
N LYS A 33 -10.12 -11.26 -8.26
CA LYS A 33 -10.86 -10.42 -9.22
C LYS A 33 -10.04 -9.20 -9.64
N SER A 34 -9.89 -8.94 -10.94
CA SER A 34 -9.10 -7.83 -11.47
C SER A 34 -9.64 -6.44 -11.10
N TRP A 35 -10.87 -6.32 -10.62
CA TRP A 35 -11.43 -5.08 -10.10
C TRP A 35 -12.30 -5.34 -8.88
N PHE A 36 -12.46 -4.33 -8.04
CA PHE A 36 -13.27 -4.39 -6.83
C PHE A 36 -13.73 -3.01 -6.38
N VAL A 37 -14.80 -2.97 -5.60
CA VAL A 37 -15.25 -1.78 -4.87
C VAL A 37 -14.92 -1.99 -3.40
N HIS A 38 -14.23 -1.02 -2.80
CA HIS A 38 -13.94 -1.02 -1.36
C HIS A 38 -14.45 0.26 -0.74
N ARG A 39 -15.46 0.13 0.13
CA ARG A 39 -16.06 1.25 0.86
C ARG A 39 -15.56 1.21 2.30
N PRO A 40 -14.58 2.04 2.67
CA PRO A 40 -14.11 2.07 4.04
C PRO A 40 -15.19 2.63 4.96
N GLU A 41 -15.28 2.07 6.16
CA GLU A 41 -16.11 2.64 7.22
C GLU A 41 -15.72 4.12 7.45
N PRO A 42 -16.69 5.02 7.69
CA PRO A 42 -16.42 6.42 8.00
C PRO A 42 -15.41 6.53 9.16
N ARG A 43 -14.32 7.27 8.93
CA ARG A 43 -13.35 7.56 9.99
C ARG A 43 -13.99 8.56 10.97
N GLY A 44 -14.21 8.16 12.22
CA GLY A 44 -14.76 9.06 13.26
C GLY A 44 -13.93 10.33 13.47
N ASP A 45 -14.55 11.37 14.05
CA ASP A 45 -14.08 12.77 14.08
C ASP A 45 -12.62 12.98 14.51
N GLN A 46 -12.09 12.17 15.43
CA GLN A 46 -10.71 12.31 15.91
C GLN A 46 -9.65 11.92 14.85
N LYS A 47 -10.00 11.16 13.81
CA LYS A 47 -9.08 10.73 12.72
C LYS A 47 -9.14 11.62 11.47
N ILE A 48 -10.06 12.59 11.43
CA ILE A 48 -10.30 13.47 10.26
C ILE A 48 -9.15 14.48 10.05
N ARG A 49 -8.30 14.72 11.06
CA ARG A 49 -7.17 15.67 11.00
C ARG A 49 -5.98 15.21 10.15
N HIS A 50 -6.04 14.04 9.52
CA HIS A 50 -4.88 13.41 8.86
C HIS A 50 -5.13 13.19 7.37
N PRO A 51 -4.49 13.98 6.49
CA PRO A 51 -4.85 14.01 5.07
C PRO A 51 -4.51 12.71 4.33
N ALA A 52 -5.51 12.18 3.62
CA ALA A 52 -5.40 11.34 2.42
C ALA A 52 -4.53 10.05 2.51
N SER A 53 -4.59 9.32 3.63
CA SER A 53 -4.12 7.91 3.62
C SER A 53 -5.20 6.98 3.06
N PHE A 54 -4.77 5.98 2.27
CA PHE A 54 -5.67 4.90 1.83
C PHE A 54 -6.18 4.10 3.05
N PRO A 55 -7.35 3.44 2.95
CA PRO A 55 -8.00 2.86 4.12
C PRO A 55 -7.25 1.67 4.71
N GLU A 56 -7.15 1.62 6.03
CA GLU A 56 -6.53 0.50 6.77
C GLU A 56 -7.16 -0.83 6.40
N SER A 57 -8.50 -0.85 6.24
CA SER A 57 -9.25 -2.04 5.83
C SER A 57 -8.81 -2.57 4.47
N LEU A 58 -8.54 -1.69 3.50
CA LEU A 58 -8.03 -2.08 2.20
C LEU A 58 -6.63 -2.70 2.34
N VAL A 59 -5.76 -2.06 3.13
CA VAL A 59 -4.40 -2.59 3.35
C VAL A 59 -4.44 -3.96 3.99
N ARG A 60 -5.34 -4.20 4.95
CA ARG A 60 -5.47 -5.49 5.64
C ARG A 60 -5.77 -6.63 4.66
N GLU A 61 -6.59 -6.40 3.63
CA GLU A 61 -6.88 -7.40 2.61
C GLU A 61 -5.62 -7.79 1.84
N PHE A 62 -4.88 -6.80 1.36
CA PHE A 62 -3.62 -7.02 0.64
C PHE A 62 -2.55 -7.66 1.53
N VAL A 63 -2.34 -7.16 2.75
CA VAL A 63 -1.39 -7.74 3.70
C VAL A 63 -1.75 -9.20 3.98
N SER A 64 -3.02 -9.49 4.28
CA SER A 64 -3.46 -10.86 4.55
C SER A 64 -3.31 -11.79 3.34
N PHE A 65 -3.42 -11.27 2.12
CA PHE A 65 -3.24 -12.06 0.91
C PHE A 65 -1.77 -12.31 0.56
N PHE A 66 -0.90 -11.32 0.73
CA PHE A 66 0.51 -11.40 0.31
C PHE A 66 1.45 -11.86 1.44
N THR A 67 0.95 -12.10 2.65
CA THR A 67 1.76 -12.52 3.80
C THR A 67 1.06 -13.51 4.72
N LYS A 68 1.82 -14.11 5.62
CA LYS A 68 1.38 -14.88 6.80
C LYS A 68 1.55 -14.09 8.10
N LYS A 69 0.84 -14.48 9.16
CA LYS A 69 1.07 -13.91 10.50
C LYS A 69 2.56 -14.02 10.88
N GLY A 70 3.07 -12.96 11.51
CA GLY A 70 4.47 -12.84 11.93
C GLY A 70 5.45 -12.38 10.84
N GLU A 71 5.02 -12.28 9.59
CA GLU A 71 5.83 -11.71 8.50
C GLU A 71 5.88 -10.18 8.55
N ILE A 72 6.76 -9.59 7.75
CA ILE A 72 7.15 -8.17 7.86
C ILE A 72 6.68 -7.38 6.63
N VAL A 73 5.94 -6.31 6.91
CA VAL A 73 5.46 -5.34 5.91
C VAL A 73 6.34 -4.08 5.95
N VAL A 74 6.76 -3.59 4.79
CA VAL A 74 7.46 -2.30 4.67
C VAL A 74 6.62 -1.28 3.91
N ASP A 75 6.70 -0.02 4.31
CA ASP A 75 6.11 1.11 3.61
C ASP A 75 7.13 2.27 3.48
N PRO A 76 7.64 2.58 2.27
CA PRO A 76 8.58 3.67 2.06
C PRO A 76 7.94 5.06 2.08
N PHE A 77 6.60 5.17 2.13
CA PHE A 77 5.87 6.45 2.15
C PHE A 77 4.73 6.36 3.17
N VAL A 78 5.08 6.03 4.42
CA VAL A 78 4.11 5.57 5.41
C VAL A 78 3.10 6.66 5.80
N GLY A 79 3.44 7.94 5.63
CA GLY A 79 2.55 9.05 5.93
C GLY A 79 2.08 8.99 7.38
N THR A 80 0.78 8.80 7.55
CA THR A 80 0.13 8.77 8.87
C THR A 80 0.04 7.36 9.48
N GLY A 81 0.66 6.34 8.89
CA GLY A 81 0.80 5.02 9.53
C GLY A 81 -0.21 3.95 9.13
N SER A 82 -1.13 4.21 8.19
CA SER A 82 -2.23 3.29 7.85
C SER A 82 -1.74 1.88 7.49
N THR A 83 -0.64 1.76 6.73
CA THR A 83 -0.06 0.46 6.36
C THR A 83 0.41 -0.34 7.57
N ILE A 84 1.12 0.32 8.48
CA ILE A 84 1.73 -0.34 9.65
C ILE A 84 0.68 -0.68 10.69
N VAL A 85 -0.33 0.17 10.87
CA VAL A 85 -1.51 -0.15 11.69
C VAL A 85 -2.21 -1.41 11.17
N ALA A 86 -2.48 -1.49 9.86
CA ALA A 86 -3.11 -2.66 9.26
C ALA A 86 -2.26 -3.93 9.38
N ALA A 87 -0.93 -3.83 9.21
CA ALA A 87 -0.01 -4.94 9.44
C ALA A 87 -0.12 -5.46 10.89
N LEU A 88 -0.08 -4.56 11.87
CA LEU A 88 -0.22 -4.93 13.28
C LEU A 88 -1.57 -5.54 13.62
N GLU A 89 -2.68 -5.00 13.10
CA GLU A 89 -4.03 -5.52 13.32
C GLU A 89 -4.18 -6.94 12.76
N THR A 90 -3.51 -7.24 11.65
CA THR A 90 -3.50 -8.57 11.03
C THR A 90 -2.42 -9.49 11.62
N GLY A 91 -1.64 -9.06 12.60
CA GLY A 91 -0.63 -9.90 13.27
C GLY A 91 0.69 -10.02 12.52
N ARG A 92 0.98 -9.06 11.64
CA ARG A 92 2.28 -8.89 10.97
C ARG A 92 3.07 -7.80 11.69
N SER A 93 4.39 -7.81 11.52
CA SER A 93 5.25 -6.70 11.94
C SER A 93 5.39 -5.68 10.82
N GLY A 94 5.77 -4.45 11.16
CA GLY A 94 5.80 -3.37 10.18
C GLY A 94 6.93 -2.36 10.35
N ILE A 95 7.55 -1.93 9.25
CA ILE A 95 8.52 -0.84 9.22
C ILE A 95 8.07 0.23 8.22
N GLY A 96 7.87 1.45 8.70
CA GLY A 96 7.46 2.58 7.86
C GLY A 96 8.51 3.68 7.81
N PHE A 97 8.72 4.28 6.64
CA PHE A 97 9.58 5.46 6.46
C PHE A 97 8.73 6.68 6.09
N GLU A 98 9.00 7.78 6.79
CA GLU A 98 8.35 9.07 6.55
C GLU A 98 9.39 10.19 6.68
N ILE A 99 9.48 11.07 5.69
CA ILE A 99 10.47 12.15 5.67
C ILE A 99 9.99 13.37 6.45
N VAL A 100 8.69 13.62 6.48
CA VAL A 100 8.08 14.76 7.17
C VAL A 100 7.84 14.42 8.63
N ILE A 101 8.59 15.08 9.53
CA ILE A 101 8.53 14.83 10.98
C ILE A 101 7.10 14.89 11.56
N LYS A 102 6.27 15.83 11.08
CA LYS A 102 4.85 15.96 11.48
C LYS A 102 4.09 14.65 11.26
N TYR A 103 4.15 14.09 10.05
CA TYR A 103 3.44 12.84 9.72
C TYR A 103 4.08 11.63 10.39
N ALA A 104 5.42 11.61 10.51
CA ALA A 104 6.11 10.55 11.23
C ALA A 104 5.68 10.46 12.71
N ASN A 105 5.47 11.60 13.37
CA ASN A 105 4.99 11.62 14.76
C ASN A 105 3.56 11.11 14.88
N ILE A 106 2.66 11.56 14.00
CA ILE A 106 1.29 11.03 13.90
C ILE A 106 1.31 9.50 13.68
N SER A 107 2.17 9.02 12.77
CA SER A 107 2.31 7.59 12.52
C SER A 107 2.82 6.84 13.75
N LYS A 108 3.74 7.41 14.54
CA LYS A 108 4.24 6.77 15.77
C LYS A 108 3.13 6.62 16.81
N GLU A 109 2.35 7.67 17.05
CA GLU A 109 1.21 7.64 17.98
C GLU A 109 0.19 6.57 17.59
N ARG A 110 -0.24 6.58 16.32
CA ARG A 110 -1.22 5.61 15.81
C ARG A 110 -0.74 4.16 15.88
N VAL A 111 0.55 3.94 15.64
CA VAL A 111 1.18 2.61 15.73
C VAL A 111 1.29 2.16 17.19
N GLN A 112 1.64 3.06 18.12
CA GLN A 112 1.65 2.76 19.55
C GLN A 112 0.27 2.36 20.06
N ASP A 113 -0.78 3.10 19.66
CA ASP A 113 -2.16 2.75 19.98
C ASP A 113 -2.55 1.35 19.45
N ALA A 114 -2.18 1.04 18.21
CA ALA A 114 -2.47 -0.26 17.61
C ALA A 114 -1.77 -1.41 18.35
N LEU A 115 -0.51 -1.20 18.76
CA LEU A 115 0.23 -2.16 19.60
C LEU A 115 -0.44 -2.34 20.96
N ALA A 116 -0.84 -1.25 21.62
CA ALA A 116 -1.48 -1.30 22.94
C ALA A 116 -2.82 -2.05 22.88
N ARG A 117 -3.68 -1.75 21.90
CA ARG A 117 -4.93 -2.49 21.68
C ARG A 117 -4.70 -3.97 21.46
N ARG A 118 -3.69 -4.33 20.65
CA ARG A 118 -3.34 -5.75 20.41
C ARG A 118 -2.90 -6.44 21.69
N MET A 119 -2.07 -5.79 22.51
CA MET A 119 -1.61 -6.34 23.79
C MET A 119 -2.78 -6.59 24.75
N ALA A 120 -3.77 -5.69 24.78
CA ALA A 120 -4.97 -5.86 25.60
C ALA A 120 -5.90 -7.00 25.14
N HIS A 121 -5.85 -7.38 23.85
CA HIS A 121 -6.69 -8.43 23.26
C HIS A 121 -5.97 -9.78 23.08
N LYS A 122 -4.75 -9.96 23.62
CA LYS A 122 -4.03 -11.23 23.49
C LYS A 122 -4.72 -12.34 24.27
N GLU A 123 -5.32 -13.29 23.56
CA GLU A 123 -5.50 -14.66 24.05
C GLU A 123 -4.13 -15.38 24.07
N ALA A 124 -3.94 -16.28 25.03
CA ALA A 124 -2.65 -16.84 25.46
C ALA A 124 -1.89 -17.73 24.44
N THR A 125 -2.29 -17.76 23.16
CA THR A 125 -1.86 -18.76 22.17
C THR A 125 -1.06 -18.22 20.97
N GLU A 126 -0.87 -16.91 20.80
CA GLU A 126 -0.05 -16.38 19.69
C GLU A 126 1.46 -16.36 20.02
N SER A 127 2.22 -17.26 19.38
CA SER A 127 3.64 -17.56 19.66
C SER A 127 4.66 -16.46 19.33
N LYS A 128 4.32 -15.41 18.56
CA LYS A 128 5.23 -14.28 18.29
C LYS A 128 4.51 -12.94 18.37
N SER A 129 5.03 -12.04 19.19
CA SER A 129 4.50 -10.67 19.29
C SER A 129 4.87 -9.88 18.04
N SER A 130 3.86 -9.36 17.34
CA SER A 130 4.05 -8.35 16.30
C SER A 130 4.72 -7.10 16.88
N TRP A 131 5.51 -6.42 16.06
CA TRP A 131 6.24 -5.21 16.43
C TRP A 131 6.25 -4.23 15.26
N ALA A 132 6.45 -2.95 15.56
CA ALA A 132 6.55 -1.93 14.52
C ALA A 132 7.63 -0.89 14.78
N ARG A 133 8.16 -0.30 13.71
CA ARG A 133 9.10 0.82 13.74
C ARG A 133 8.71 1.87 12.70
N ILE A 134 8.63 3.12 13.14
CA ILE A 134 8.48 4.28 12.26
C ILE A 134 9.81 5.03 12.25
N ILE A 135 10.41 5.14 11.06
CA ILE A 135 11.69 5.78 10.83
C ILE A 135 11.43 7.14 10.19
N THR A 136 11.86 8.21 10.86
CA THR A 136 11.82 9.55 10.29
C THR A 136 13.06 9.77 9.44
N ALA A 137 12.96 9.52 8.13
CA ALA A 137 14.08 9.62 7.19
C ALA A 137 13.60 9.66 5.73
N ASP A 138 14.48 10.12 4.85
CA ASP A 138 14.32 9.96 3.40
C ASP A 138 14.48 8.49 2.99
N SER A 139 13.47 7.97 2.28
CA SER A 139 13.43 6.61 1.77
C SER A 139 14.47 6.34 0.67
N ALA A 140 15.11 7.36 0.10
CA ALA A 140 16.31 7.19 -0.74
C ALA A 140 17.51 6.60 0.04
N ARG A 141 17.45 6.56 1.38
CA ARG A 141 18.45 5.93 2.26
C ARG A 141 17.94 4.67 2.94
N LEU A 142 16.79 4.15 2.52
CA LEU A 142 16.06 3.10 3.23
C LEU A 142 16.91 1.85 3.44
N SER A 143 17.60 1.32 2.42
CA SER A 143 18.37 0.08 2.56
C SER A 143 19.59 0.23 3.47
N LYS A 144 20.22 1.40 3.46
CA LYS A 144 21.33 1.74 4.36
C LYS A 144 20.85 1.73 5.82
N ILE A 145 19.76 2.44 6.11
CA ILE A 145 19.19 2.51 7.47
C ILE A 145 18.70 1.13 7.92
N TRP A 146 18.11 0.36 7.01
CA TRP A 146 17.64 -1.00 7.28
C TRP A 146 18.76 -1.89 7.80
N ARG A 147 19.93 -1.85 7.13
CA ARG A 147 21.12 -2.59 7.51
C ARG A 147 21.71 -2.09 8.83
N GLU A 148 21.83 -0.77 9.02
CA GLU A 148 22.37 -0.16 10.24
C GLU A 148 21.52 -0.50 11.48
N LYS A 149 20.19 -0.63 11.31
CA LYS A 149 19.26 -1.04 12.37
C LYS A 149 19.18 -2.56 12.56
N GLY A 150 19.84 -3.34 11.71
CA GLY A 150 19.82 -4.81 11.78
C GLY A 150 18.42 -5.41 11.53
N PHE A 151 17.60 -4.78 10.70
CA PHE A 151 16.27 -5.30 10.41
C PHE A 151 16.35 -6.54 9.50
N PRO A 152 15.55 -7.59 9.76
CA PRO A 152 15.40 -8.72 8.85
C PRO A 152 14.78 -8.28 7.51
N LEU A 153 14.93 -9.08 6.45
CA LEU A 153 14.30 -8.79 5.16
C LEU A 153 12.78 -8.76 5.27
N ALA A 154 12.15 -7.83 4.55
CA ALA A 154 10.70 -7.70 4.46
C ALA A 154 10.08 -8.74 3.51
N ASP A 155 8.86 -9.16 3.83
CA ASP A 155 8.08 -10.13 3.05
C ASP A 155 7.19 -9.44 2.01
N TYR A 156 6.68 -8.26 2.36
CA TYR A 156 5.72 -7.53 1.55
C TYR A 156 5.91 -6.03 1.65
N CYS A 157 5.76 -5.32 0.54
CA CYS A 157 5.66 -3.86 0.51
C CYS A 157 4.29 -3.45 -0.02
N ILE A 158 3.60 -2.55 0.66
CA ILE A 158 2.42 -1.86 0.12
C ILE A 158 2.48 -0.40 0.46
N THR A 159 2.22 0.46 -0.52
CA THR A 159 2.31 1.90 -0.33
C THR A 159 1.47 2.66 -1.35
N SER A 160 1.26 3.95 -1.09
CA SER A 160 0.69 4.91 -2.04
C SER A 160 1.67 6.09 -2.13
N PRO A 161 2.56 6.12 -3.14
CA PRO A 161 3.52 7.20 -3.29
C PRO A 161 2.81 8.52 -3.64
N PRO A 162 3.49 9.67 -3.52
CA PRO A 162 2.98 10.95 -4.03
C PRO A 162 2.62 10.87 -5.53
N TYR A 163 1.50 11.49 -5.93
CA TYR A 163 1.07 11.51 -7.34
C TYR A 163 1.59 12.78 -8.03
N TRP A 164 2.87 12.78 -8.42
CA TRP A 164 3.57 13.82 -9.19
C TRP A 164 2.97 15.24 -9.11
N ASN A 165 3.37 16.02 -8.11
CA ASN A 165 3.05 17.44 -7.92
C ASN A 165 1.53 17.82 -8.05
N GLN A 166 0.62 16.84 -8.03
CA GLN A 166 -0.79 17.04 -8.34
C GLN A 166 -1.52 17.88 -7.28
N LEU A 167 -0.99 17.91 -6.04
CA LEU A 167 -1.56 18.71 -4.96
C LEU A 167 -1.25 20.20 -5.11
N ARG A 168 -0.07 20.58 -5.62
CA ARG A 168 0.25 21.99 -5.88
C ARG A 168 -0.44 22.48 -7.16
N LYS A 169 -0.66 21.59 -8.14
CA LYS A 169 -1.23 21.93 -9.45
C LYS A 169 -2.77 21.95 -9.54
N SER A 170 -3.50 21.49 -8.51
CA SER A 170 -4.97 21.37 -8.58
C SER A 170 -5.71 22.39 -7.70
N HIS A 171 -6.01 23.57 -8.26
CA HIS A 171 -6.73 24.66 -7.57
C HIS A 171 -8.07 24.23 -6.96
N MET A 172 -8.88 23.43 -7.67
CA MET A 172 -10.16 22.93 -7.13
C MET A 172 -9.96 21.99 -5.93
N ARG A 173 -8.95 21.11 -5.96
CA ARG A 173 -8.65 20.22 -4.83
C ARG A 173 -8.07 20.98 -3.66
N GLN A 174 -7.26 22.01 -3.90
CA GLN A 174 -6.76 22.89 -2.85
C GLN A 174 -7.90 23.61 -2.13
N LYS A 175 -8.86 24.18 -2.88
CA LYS A 175 -10.02 24.85 -2.31
C LYS A 175 -10.86 23.91 -1.43
N GLY A 176 -11.24 22.74 -1.95
CA GLY A 176 -12.03 21.76 -1.19
C GLY A 176 -11.28 21.11 0.00
N ARG A 177 -9.95 21.19 0.03
CA ARG A 177 -9.13 20.75 1.17
C ARG A 177 -8.98 21.84 2.23
N ALA A 178 -8.75 23.09 1.81
CA ALA A 178 -8.74 24.25 2.69
C ALA A 178 -10.08 24.39 3.43
N GLU A 179 -11.20 24.22 2.73
CA GLU A 179 -12.55 24.19 3.31
C GLU A 179 -12.75 23.08 4.35
N LYS A 180 -11.94 22.01 4.29
CA LYS A 180 -11.95 20.88 5.23
C LYS A 180 -10.81 20.93 6.27
N GLY A 181 -10.03 22.02 6.31
CA GLY A 181 -8.86 22.15 7.19
C GLY A 181 -7.74 21.13 6.89
N LEU A 182 -7.69 20.59 5.67
CA LEU A 182 -6.68 19.62 5.24
C LEU A 182 -5.50 20.32 4.56
N ASP A 183 -4.29 19.83 4.80
CA ASP A 183 -3.05 20.37 4.22
C ASP A 183 -3.16 20.43 2.66
N THR A 184 -2.87 21.60 2.08
CA THR A 184 -2.93 21.88 0.62
C THR A 184 -1.60 21.60 -0.09
N ALA A 185 -0.50 21.54 0.66
CA ALA A 185 0.79 20.97 0.30
C ALA A 185 1.28 20.13 1.50
N TYR A 186 1.92 18.99 1.25
CA TYR A 186 2.41 18.13 2.34
C TYR A 186 3.58 18.79 3.08
N SER A 187 4.50 19.45 2.35
CA SER A 187 5.68 20.15 2.90
C SER A 187 6.51 20.81 1.76
N ASP A 188 7.40 21.73 2.14
CA ASP A 188 8.38 22.42 1.27
C ASP A 188 9.77 21.77 1.30
N ASN A 189 9.90 20.57 1.88
CA ASN A 189 11.17 19.84 1.88
C ASN A 189 11.64 19.56 0.45
N PRO A 190 12.85 19.97 0.05
CA PRO A 190 13.36 19.74 -1.30
C PRO A 190 13.62 18.25 -1.60
N ASN A 191 13.77 17.42 -0.56
CA ASN A 191 13.99 15.99 -0.70
C ASN A 191 12.68 15.19 -0.83
N GLU A 192 11.52 15.83 -0.71
CA GLU A 192 10.24 15.16 -0.99
C GLU A 192 10.04 14.98 -2.49
N ILE A 193 9.96 13.72 -2.92
CA ILE A 193 9.74 13.39 -4.33
C ILE A 193 8.43 13.99 -4.87
N GLY A 194 7.44 14.24 -4.00
CA GLY A 194 6.18 14.86 -4.38
C GLY A 194 6.31 16.31 -4.86
N ASN A 195 7.43 16.98 -4.56
CA ASN A 195 7.73 18.35 -4.94
C ASN A 195 8.48 18.47 -6.29
N ILE A 196 8.89 17.35 -6.91
CA ILE A 196 9.58 17.36 -8.20
C ILE A 196 8.62 17.83 -9.31
N GLU A 197 9.03 18.85 -10.06
CA GLU A 197 8.20 19.46 -11.09
C GLU A 197 8.19 18.68 -12.41
N ASP A 198 9.37 18.25 -12.87
CA ASP A 198 9.49 17.44 -14.08
C ASP A 198 8.99 16.01 -13.86
N TYR A 199 8.24 15.49 -14.82
CA TYR A 199 7.60 14.19 -14.72
C TYR A 199 8.59 13.02 -14.79
N HIS A 200 9.62 13.13 -15.63
CA HIS A 200 10.60 12.08 -15.81
C HIS A 200 11.60 12.06 -14.65
N ASP A 201 11.98 13.21 -14.11
CA ASP A 201 12.77 13.31 -12.88
C ASP A 201 12.00 12.72 -11.70
N PHE A 202 10.68 12.95 -11.62
CA PHE A 202 9.81 12.33 -10.62
C PHE A 202 9.82 10.81 -10.74
N LEU A 203 9.65 10.25 -11.95
CA LEU A 203 9.72 8.80 -12.18
C LEU A 203 11.11 8.24 -11.83
N GLY A 204 12.18 8.97 -12.12
CA GLY A 204 13.54 8.63 -11.72
C GLY A 204 13.73 8.59 -10.21
N ALA A 205 13.18 9.56 -9.49
CA ALA A 205 13.19 9.56 -8.03
C ALA A 205 12.37 8.40 -7.43
N LEU A 206 11.21 8.13 -8.01
CA LEU A 206 10.35 7.01 -7.63
C LEU A 206 11.10 5.68 -7.80
N LYS A 207 11.79 5.48 -8.93
CA LYS A 207 12.64 4.31 -9.17
C LYS A 207 13.71 4.15 -8.10
N ARG A 208 14.45 5.22 -7.80
CA ARG A 208 15.50 5.19 -6.77
C ARG A 208 14.95 4.73 -5.42
N THR A 209 13.78 5.20 -5.00
CA THR A 209 13.16 4.74 -3.75
C THR A 209 12.76 3.26 -3.81
N PHE A 210 12.14 2.80 -4.90
CA PHE A 210 11.75 1.39 -5.02
C PHE A 210 12.93 0.43 -5.23
N ASP A 211 14.09 0.94 -5.66
CA ASP A 211 15.34 0.19 -5.67
C ASP A 211 15.87 -0.03 -4.25
N GLU A 212 15.72 0.96 -3.36
CA GLU A 212 16.03 0.79 -1.94
C GLU A 212 15.09 -0.24 -1.29
N VAL A 213 13.80 -0.22 -1.64
CA VAL A 213 12.85 -1.25 -1.19
C VAL A 213 13.25 -2.63 -1.72
N TYR A 214 13.62 -2.75 -3.00
CA TYR A 214 14.05 -4.02 -3.61
C TYR A 214 15.20 -4.67 -2.83
N LYS A 215 16.17 -3.88 -2.37
CA LYS A 215 17.34 -4.35 -1.62
C LYS A 215 17.01 -4.97 -0.26
N VAL A 216 15.89 -4.57 0.37
CA VAL A 216 15.50 -5.05 1.71
C VAL A 216 14.40 -6.11 1.67
N MET A 217 13.87 -6.41 0.48
CA MET A 217 12.81 -7.40 0.27
C MET A 217 13.39 -8.80 0.08
N LYS A 218 12.72 -9.81 0.62
CA LYS A 218 13.04 -11.22 0.36
C LYS A 218 12.88 -11.56 -1.12
N PRO A 219 13.67 -12.50 -1.66
CA PRO A 219 13.34 -13.14 -2.93
C PRO A 219 11.91 -13.67 -2.91
N LYS A 220 11.19 -13.52 -4.01
CA LYS A 220 9.76 -13.82 -4.17
C LYS A 220 8.81 -12.98 -3.31
N GLY A 221 9.31 -11.97 -2.58
CA GLY A 221 8.47 -10.98 -1.91
C GLY A 221 7.70 -10.11 -2.91
N TYR A 222 6.52 -9.66 -2.49
CA TYR A 222 5.61 -8.88 -3.34
C TYR A 222 5.67 -7.39 -3.01
N LEU A 223 5.36 -6.57 -4.01
CA LEU A 223 5.21 -5.13 -3.89
C LEU A 223 3.86 -4.74 -4.50
N THR A 224 3.05 -3.99 -3.75
CA THR A 224 1.84 -3.35 -4.28
C THR A 224 1.98 -1.84 -4.20
N ILE A 225 1.80 -1.17 -5.34
CA ILE A 225 1.77 0.30 -5.43
C ILE A 225 0.36 0.74 -5.77
N ILE A 226 -0.25 1.54 -4.88
CA ILE A 226 -1.54 2.17 -5.13
C ILE A 226 -1.29 3.54 -5.76
N THR A 227 -1.67 3.70 -7.02
CA THR A 227 -1.44 4.93 -7.78
C THR A 227 -2.60 5.25 -8.73
N ASN A 228 -2.54 6.40 -9.39
CA ASN A 228 -3.50 6.80 -10.40
C ASN A 228 -2.82 7.58 -11.54
N ASN A 229 -3.47 7.66 -12.69
CA ASN A 229 -3.02 8.52 -13.78
C ASN A 229 -3.28 9.99 -13.43
N VAL A 230 -2.35 10.85 -13.84
CA VAL A 230 -2.39 12.29 -13.54
C VAL A 230 -2.95 13.03 -14.76
N PHE A 231 -3.72 14.09 -14.52
CA PHE A 231 -4.05 15.07 -15.56
C PHE A 231 -3.38 16.39 -15.17
N SER A 232 -2.62 16.99 -16.08
CA SER A 232 -2.02 18.31 -15.91
C SER A 232 -1.95 18.98 -17.27
N ASP A 233 -2.27 20.28 -17.32
CA ASP A 233 -2.04 21.11 -18.51
C ASP A 233 -2.68 20.53 -19.80
N GLY A 234 -3.92 20.05 -19.68
CA GLY A 234 -4.67 19.46 -20.80
C GLY A 234 -4.20 18.06 -21.23
N ARG A 235 -3.19 17.49 -20.57
CA ARG A 235 -2.59 16.20 -20.90
C ARG A 235 -2.81 15.16 -19.81
N MET A 236 -3.09 13.93 -20.22
CA MET A 236 -3.06 12.76 -19.35
C MET A 236 -1.64 12.19 -19.31
N TYR A 237 -1.12 12.03 -18.10
CA TYR A 237 0.14 11.35 -17.83
C TYR A 237 -0.18 9.95 -17.28
N PRO A 238 0.21 8.87 -17.99
CA PRO A 238 -0.13 7.50 -17.64
C PRO A 238 0.73 6.97 -16.49
N LEU A 239 0.77 7.70 -15.37
CA LEU A 239 1.65 7.44 -14.22
C LEU A 239 1.60 5.99 -13.74
N ALA A 240 0.45 5.33 -13.77
CA ALA A 240 0.36 3.92 -13.39
C ALA A 240 1.23 3.04 -14.32
N PHE A 241 1.09 3.20 -15.64
CA PHE A 241 1.81 2.39 -16.63
C PHE A 241 3.27 2.78 -16.75
N ASP A 242 3.58 4.07 -16.62
CA ASP A 242 4.96 4.55 -16.59
C ASP A 242 5.68 4.05 -15.33
N THR A 243 4.99 3.94 -14.20
CA THR A 243 5.54 3.31 -12.98
C THR A 243 5.88 1.84 -13.25
N VAL A 244 4.97 1.05 -13.85
CA VAL A 244 5.24 -0.35 -14.22
C VAL A 244 6.49 -0.44 -15.09
N SER A 245 6.54 0.34 -16.17
CA SER A 245 7.63 0.34 -17.13
C SER A 245 8.96 0.77 -16.52
N THR A 246 8.92 1.73 -15.58
CA THR A 246 10.12 2.26 -14.92
C THR A 246 10.69 1.28 -13.89
N LEU A 247 9.83 0.67 -13.06
CA LEU A 247 10.26 -0.25 -12.01
C LEU A 247 10.72 -1.60 -12.56
N SER A 248 10.32 -1.95 -13.79
CA SER A 248 10.77 -3.18 -14.47
C SER A 248 12.17 -3.11 -15.05
N ARG A 249 12.87 -1.98 -14.91
CA ARG A 249 14.22 -1.76 -15.47
C ARG A 249 15.32 -2.18 -14.50
N GLU A 250 16.37 -2.77 -15.06
CA GLU A 250 17.62 -3.11 -14.38
C GLU A 250 18.31 -1.88 -13.73
N PRO A 251 19.17 -2.07 -12.71
CA PRO A 251 19.68 -3.35 -12.15
C PRO A 251 18.79 -3.97 -11.08
N PHE A 252 17.72 -3.28 -10.67
CA PHE A 252 16.75 -3.77 -9.69
C PHE A 252 15.38 -3.83 -10.36
N ALA A 253 15.17 -4.89 -11.14
CA ALA A 253 13.97 -5.06 -11.95
C ALA A 253 12.86 -5.76 -11.15
N TRP A 254 11.83 -5.00 -10.77
CA TRP A 254 10.59 -5.56 -10.25
C TRP A 254 9.83 -6.25 -11.39
N THR A 255 9.44 -7.51 -11.22
CA THR A 255 8.65 -8.21 -12.23
C THR A 255 7.16 -7.90 -12.03
N PRO A 256 6.49 -7.25 -13.00
CA PRO A 256 5.04 -7.05 -12.94
C PRO A 256 4.31 -8.39 -12.91
N LYS A 257 3.27 -8.50 -12.08
CA LYS A 257 2.46 -9.72 -11.94
C LYS A 257 1.01 -9.52 -12.29
N ASP A 258 0.45 -8.39 -11.91
CA ASP A 258 -0.97 -8.09 -12.12
C ASP A 258 -1.23 -6.60 -11.86
N GLU A 259 -2.39 -6.12 -12.30
CA GLU A 259 -2.95 -4.85 -11.88
C GLU A 259 -4.41 -5.02 -11.47
N LYS A 260 -4.77 -4.45 -10.31
CA LYS A 260 -6.15 -4.43 -9.85
C LYS A 260 -6.72 -3.03 -9.94
N VAL A 261 -8.00 -2.92 -10.27
CA VAL A 261 -8.73 -1.65 -10.31
C VAL A 261 -9.58 -1.52 -9.05
N TRP A 262 -9.18 -0.61 -8.15
CA TRP A 262 -10.02 -0.20 -7.04
C TRP A 262 -11.01 0.86 -7.52
N CYS A 263 -12.25 0.44 -7.75
CA CYS A 263 -13.36 1.30 -8.12
C CYS A 263 -13.90 2.06 -6.90
N GLN A 264 -14.11 3.36 -7.08
CA GLN A 264 -14.61 4.32 -6.08
C GLN A 264 -15.92 4.91 -6.62
N ASP A 265 -16.98 4.10 -6.51
CA ASP A 265 -18.32 4.41 -7.01
C ASP A 265 -19.09 5.40 -6.12
N ASP A 266 -18.48 5.83 -5.03
CA ASP A 266 -18.96 6.78 -4.04
C ASP A 266 -18.46 8.22 -4.27
N LYS A 267 -17.52 8.42 -5.22
CA LYS A 267 -17.04 9.75 -5.58
C LYS A 267 -18.11 10.52 -6.37
N LYS A 268 -18.20 11.83 -6.09
CA LYS A 268 -19.08 12.74 -6.84
C LYS A 268 -18.58 12.95 -8.26
N LEU A 269 -19.49 12.81 -9.23
CA LEU A 269 -19.26 13.22 -10.61
C LEU A 269 -19.17 14.74 -10.71
N LEU A 270 -18.16 15.22 -11.41
CA LEU A 270 -17.97 16.63 -11.70
C LEU A 270 -18.29 16.90 -13.18
N PRO A 271 -18.94 18.01 -13.53
CA PRO A 271 -19.24 18.38 -14.92
C PRO A 271 -17.98 18.92 -15.62
N LEU A 272 -16.94 18.09 -15.73
CA LEU A 272 -15.65 18.49 -16.31
C LEU A 272 -15.74 18.53 -17.84
N GLY A 273 -15.31 19.64 -18.43
CA GLY A 273 -15.20 19.77 -19.89
C GLY A 273 -16.53 19.82 -20.65
N VAL A 274 -17.67 19.90 -19.95
CA VAL A 274 -19.00 20.00 -20.55
C VAL A 274 -19.05 21.18 -21.52
N PHE A 275 -19.45 20.91 -22.77
CA PHE A 275 -19.48 21.84 -23.91
C PHE A 275 -18.14 22.43 -24.36
N ASN A 276 -16.99 21.90 -23.90
CA ASN A 276 -15.67 22.45 -24.25
C ASN A 276 -14.64 21.38 -24.67
N ALA A 277 -14.36 20.39 -23.81
CA ALA A 277 -13.28 19.42 -24.07
C ALA A 277 -13.52 18.09 -23.36
N TRP A 278 -12.86 17.02 -23.81
CA TRP A 278 -12.90 15.74 -23.09
C TRP A 278 -12.08 15.82 -21.80
N VAL A 279 -12.75 15.64 -20.65
CA VAL A 279 -12.09 15.49 -19.35
C VAL A 279 -12.78 14.37 -18.57
N GLY A 280 -12.06 13.26 -18.38
CA GLY A 280 -12.60 12.08 -17.72
C GLY A 280 -12.75 12.24 -16.19
N ASN A 281 -13.89 11.79 -15.67
CA ASN A 281 -14.13 11.64 -14.24
C ASN A 281 -13.41 10.39 -13.72
N ARG A 282 -12.19 10.52 -13.16
CA ARG A 282 -11.45 9.36 -12.63
C ARG A 282 -12.00 8.87 -11.29
N HIS A 283 -12.67 7.71 -11.33
CA HIS A 283 -13.34 7.07 -10.20
C HIS A 283 -12.68 5.76 -9.79
N HIS A 284 -11.39 5.59 -10.10
CA HIS A 284 -10.65 4.41 -9.68
C HIS A 284 -9.20 4.75 -9.32
N GLN A 285 -8.54 3.79 -8.67
CA GLN A 285 -7.09 3.73 -8.50
C GLN A 285 -6.58 2.38 -9.00
N TYR A 286 -5.32 2.34 -9.40
CA TYR A 286 -4.62 1.12 -9.76
C TYR A 286 -3.87 0.60 -8.54
N CYS A 287 -4.02 -0.69 -8.25
CA CYS A 287 -3.15 -1.43 -7.35
C CYS A 287 -2.22 -2.28 -8.23
N LEU A 288 -1.03 -1.76 -8.50
CA LEU A 288 -0.02 -2.41 -9.33
C LEU A 288 0.73 -3.44 -8.50
N ILE A 289 0.78 -4.69 -8.95
CA ILE A 289 1.36 -5.81 -8.20
C ILE A 289 2.64 -6.28 -8.91
N PHE A 290 3.72 -6.32 -8.15
CA PHE A 290 5.03 -6.78 -8.60
C PHE A 290 5.57 -7.88 -7.69
N ARG A 291 6.56 -8.62 -8.18
CA ARG A 291 7.34 -9.58 -7.39
C ARG A 291 8.83 -9.42 -7.65
N LYS A 292 9.63 -9.59 -6.61
CA LYS A 292 11.08 -9.73 -6.73
C LYS A 292 11.42 -11.17 -7.14
N GLU A 293 11.89 -11.40 -8.35
CA GLU A 293 12.21 -12.77 -8.82
C GLU A 293 13.58 -13.28 -8.39
N GLY A 294 14.57 -12.40 -8.26
CA GLY A 294 15.96 -12.68 -7.84
C GLY A 294 16.45 -11.65 -6.83
#